data_AF-A0AAV1QLL3-F1
#
_entry.id   AF-A0AAV1QLL3-F1
#
_cell.length_a   1.000
_cell.length_b   1.000
_cell.length_c   1.000
_cell.angle_alpha   90.00
_cell.angle_beta   90.00
_cell.angle_gamma   90.00
#
_symmetry.space_group_name_H-M   'P 1'
#
loop_
_entity.id
_entity.type
_entity.pdbx_description
1 polymer ?
#
loop_
_entity_poly.entity_id
_entity_poly.type
_entity_poly.pdbx_seq_one_letter_code
_entity_poly.pdbx_strand_id
1 'polypeptide(L)'
;MKYFFNLFFMVALAVHGAALNCTASCGNHGPVIRFRFRIKDKKPEYYGYPGFDVSCTEHNYAVLELPTSVKLYIRSIDYESQVLK
;
A
#
# COMPACT_ATOMS: atom_id res chain seq x y z
N MET A 1 -16.36 37.00 3.34
CA MET A 1 -16.38 36.13 2.14
C MET A 1 -15.02 35.57 1.70
N LYS A 2 -13.86 36.03 2.20
CA LYS A 2 -12.55 35.43 1.87
C LYS A 2 -12.14 34.26 2.78
N TYR A 3 -12.50 34.32 4.05
CA TYR A 3 -12.11 33.32 5.06
C TYR A 3 -12.84 31.98 4.91
N PHE A 4 -14.08 32.00 4.39
CA PHE A 4 -14.89 30.79 4.19
C PHE A 4 -14.32 29.88 3.08
N PHE A 5 -13.81 30.47 1.99
CA PHE A 5 -13.16 29.73 0.90
C PHE A 5 -11.85 29.07 1.36
N ASN A 6 -11.09 29.76 2.21
CA ASN A 6 -9.86 29.22 2.81
C ASN A 6 -10.15 28.05 3.77
N LEU A 7 -11.24 28.14 4.53
CA LEU A 7 -11.64 27.07 5.46
C LEU A 7 -12.00 25.78 4.70
N PHE A 8 -12.70 25.91 3.57
CA PHE A 8 -13.07 24.76 2.73
C PHE A 8 -11.83 24.06 2.15
N PHE A 9 -10.82 24.81 1.72
CA PHE A 9 -9.59 24.25 1.13
C PHE A 9 -8.77 23.44 2.16
N MET A 10 -8.69 23.92 3.41
CA MET A 10 -8.00 23.21 4.49
C MET A 10 -8.72 21.92 4.89
N VAL A 11 -10.05 21.94 4.94
CA VAL A 11 -10.85 20.73 5.21
C VAL A 11 -10.72 19.71 4.08
N ALA A 12 -10.74 20.15 2.82
CA ALA A 12 -10.55 19.27 1.67
C ALA A 12 -9.18 18.58 1.68
N LEU A 13 -8.10 19.29 2.02
CA LEU A 13 -6.75 18.73 2.17
C LEU A 13 -6.67 17.73 3.33
N ALA A 14 -7.32 18.01 4.46
CA ALA A 14 -7.36 17.09 5.60
C ALA A 14 -8.12 15.78 5.27
N VAL A 15 -9.21 15.87 4.50
CA VAL A 15 -9.98 14.69 4.05
C VAL A 15 -9.19 13.86 3.04
N HIS A 16 -8.41 14.47 2.14
CA HIS A 16 -7.54 13.74 1.21
C HIS A 16 -6.29 13.14 1.88
N GLY A 17 -5.76 13.79 2.92
CA GLY A 17 -4.60 13.30 3.67
C GLY A 17 -4.89 12.05 4.51
N ALA A 18 -6.13 11.90 4.99
CA ALA A 18 -6.54 10.75 5.81
C ALA A 18 -6.66 9.43 5.01
N ALA A 19 -6.76 9.49 3.68
CA ALA A 19 -6.90 8.31 2.81
C ALA A 19 -5.57 7.61 2.50
N LEU A 20 -4.42 8.15 2.92
CA LEU A 20 -3.09 7.60 2.60
C LEU A 20 -2.57 6.56 3.61
N ASN A 21 -3.21 6.42 4.78
CA ASN A 21 -2.88 5.38 5.76
C ASN A 21 -3.61 4.06 5.50
N CYS A 22 -3.75 3.68 4.23
CA CYS A 22 -4.20 2.34 3.88
C CYS A 22 -3.05 1.35 4.10
N THR A 23 -2.84 0.91 5.33
CA THR A 23 -2.05 -0.29 5.63
C THR A 23 -2.90 -1.54 5.46
N ALA A 24 -2.36 -2.58 4.85
CA ALA A 24 -3.02 -3.87 4.70
C ALA A 24 -2.04 -5.02 4.90
N SER A 25 -2.51 -6.22 5.21
CA SER A 25 -1.69 -7.42 5.28
C SER A 25 -2.42 -8.61 4.64
N CYS A 26 -1.66 -9.67 4.33
CA CYS A 26 -2.25 -10.93 3.87
C CYS A 26 -2.83 -11.77 5.02
N GLY A 27 -2.42 -11.52 6.26
CA GLY A 27 -3.00 -12.11 7.47
C GLY A 27 -2.52 -11.41 8.74
N ASN A 28 -2.98 -11.86 9.90
CA ASN A 28 -2.68 -11.22 11.20
C ASN A 28 -1.18 -11.19 11.54
N HIS A 29 -0.41 -12.17 11.04
CA HIS A 29 1.03 -12.29 11.29
C HIS A 29 1.88 -11.97 10.06
N GLY A 30 1.27 -11.51 8.96
CA GLY A 30 1.98 -11.15 7.74
C GLY A 30 2.63 -9.76 7.83
N PRO A 31 3.59 -9.44 6.94
CA PRO A 31 4.16 -8.11 6.89
C PRO A 31 3.09 -7.07 6.57
N VAL A 32 3.22 -5.90 7.18
CA VAL A 32 2.36 -4.76 6.87
C VAL A 32 2.77 -4.20 5.51
N ILE A 33 1.83 -4.22 4.57
CA ILE A 33 1.94 -3.67 3.22
C ILE A 33 1.39 -2.24 3.22
N ARG A 34 2.27 -1.28 2.95
CA ARG A 34 1.96 0.13 2.71
C ARG A 34 2.54 0.55 1.37
N PHE A 35 2.17 1.75 0.94
CA PHE A 35 2.77 2.41 -0.22
C PHE A 35 4.31 2.28 -0.17
N ARG A 36 5.01 1.92 -1.25
CA ARG A 36 4.61 1.84 -2.68
C ARG A 36 3.88 0.58 -3.12
N PHE A 37 3.86 -0.44 -2.28
CA PHE A 37 3.28 -1.73 -2.61
C PHE A 37 1.77 -1.68 -2.39
N ARG A 38 1.03 -2.37 -3.27
CA ARG A 38 -0.40 -2.62 -3.09
C ARG A 38 -0.66 -4.11 -3.06
N ILE A 39 -1.68 -4.52 -2.31
CA ILE A 39 -2.16 -5.90 -2.38
C ILE A 39 -3.09 -6.00 -3.59
N LYS A 40 -2.77 -6.89 -4.53
CA LYS A 40 -3.59 -7.19 -5.70
C LYS A 40 -5.01 -7.54 -5.23
N ASP A 41 -6.01 -7.04 -5.95
CA ASP A 41 -7.44 -7.28 -5.70
C ASP A 41 -8.03 -6.71 -4.38
N LYS A 42 -7.21 -6.18 -3.47
CA LYS A 42 -7.69 -5.46 -2.26
C LYS A 42 -7.68 -3.95 -2.41
N LYS A 43 -6.85 -3.40 -3.31
CA LYS A 43 -6.72 -1.95 -3.52
C LYS A 43 -6.68 -1.57 -5.00
N PRO A 44 -7.31 -0.45 -5.39
CA PRO A 44 -7.16 0.13 -6.73
C PRO A 44 -5.70 0.39 -7.09
N GLU A 45 -5.42 0.45 -8.39
CA GLU A 45 -4.06 0.59 -8.93
C GLU A 45 -3.35 1.87 -8.46
N TYR A 46 -4.08 2.97 -8.30
CA TYR A 46 -3.53 4.26 -7.85
C TYR A 46 -3.05 4.29 -6.38
N TYR A 47 -3.29 3.23 -5.60
CA TYR A 47 -2.78 3.12 -4.22
C TYR A 47 -1.36 2.53 -4.14
N GLY A 48 -0.74 2.20 -5.27
CA GLY A 48 0.63 1.71 -5.34
C GLY A 48 1.31 2.09 -6.64
N TYR A 49 2.56 1.68 -6.80
CA TYR A 49 3.23 1.79 -8.08
C TYR A 49 2.81 0.63 -9.01
N PRO A 50 2.50 0.91 -10.28
CA PRO A 50 2.24 -0.14 -11.26
C PRO A 50 3.39 -1.14 -11.33
N GLY A 51 3.08 -2.44 -11.41
CA GLY A 51 4.08 -3.51 -11.53
C GLY A 51 4.73 -3.99 -10.23
N PHE A 52 4.37 -3.41 -9.07
CA PHE A 52 4.86 -3.83 -7.75
C PHE A 52 3.75 -4.42 -6.88
N ASP A 53 2.87 -5.21 -7.51
CA ASP A 53 1.71 -5.78 -6.85
C ASP A 53 2.12 -6.97 -5.98
N VAL A 54 1.67 -6.93 -4.72
CA VAL A 54 1.81 -8.04 -3.77
C VAL A 54 0.54 -8.89 -3.85
N SER A 55 0.67 -10.19 -4.10
CA SER A 55 -0.43 -11.15 -3.99
C SER A 55 -0.41 -11.83 -2.61
N CYS A 56 -1.57 -12.32 -2.18
CA CYS A 56 -1.69 -13.14 -0.98
C CYS A 56 -1.90 -14.60 -1.39
N THR A 57 -1.12 -15.50 -0.80
CA THR A 57 -1.35 -16.94 -0.95
C THR A 57 -2.51 -17.42 -0.09
N GLU A 58 -3.00 -18.64 -0.32
CA GLU A 58 -4.03 -19.31 0.50
C GLU A 58 -3.61 -19.46 1.98
N HIS A 59 -2.30 -19.52 2.24
CA HIS A 59 -1.73 -19.57 3.58
C HIS A 59 -1.43 -18.18 4.17
N ASN A 60 -1.97 -17.10 3.59
CA ASN A 60 -1.82 -15.72 4.03
C ASN A 60 -0.38 -15.17 3.97
N TYR A 61 0.52 -15.78 3.19
CA TYR A 61 1.83 -15.20 2.87
C TYR A 61 1.72 -14.12 1.80
N ALA A 62 2.48 -13.05 1.97
CA ALA A 62 2.66 -11.99 0.97
C ALA A 62 3.72 -12.41 -0.06
N VAL A 63 3.38 -12.30 -1.34
CA VAL A 63 4.24 -12.71 -2.45
C VAL A 63 4.33 -11.59 -3.48
N LEU A 64 5.53 -11.30 -3.96
CA LEU A 64 5.77 -10.43 -5.11
C LEU A 64 6.06 -11.31 -6.33
N GLU A 65 5.29 -11.13 -7.40
CA GLU A 65 5.53 -11.82 -8.67
C GLU A 65 6.38 -10.94 -9.58
N LEU A 66 7.56 -11.41 -9.97
CA LEU A 66 8.42 -10.72 -10.92
C LEU A 66 8.01 -11.04 -12.36
N PRO A 67 8.39 -10.19 -13.34
CA PRO A 67 8.09 -10.41 -14.76
C PRO A 67 8.55 -11.77 -15.31
N THR A 68 9.57 -12.38 -14.70
CA THR A 68 10.06 -13.73 -15.05
C THR A 68 9.26 -14.86 -14.40
N SER A 69 8.06 -14.58 -13.86
CA SER A 69 7.21 -15.52 -13.12
C SER A 69 7.85 -16.09 -11.84
N VAL A 70 8.93 -15.47 -11.36
CA VAL A 70 9.52 -15.79 -10.06
C VAL A 70 8.65 -15.21 -8.95
N LYS A 71 8.33 -16.04 -7.95
CA LYS A 71 7.56 -15.66 -6.77
C LYS A 71 8.51 -15.43 -5.60
N LEU A 72 8.56 -14.21 -5.07
CA LEU A 72 9.32 -13.88 -3.87
C LEU A 72 8.39 -13.79 -2.67
N TYR A 73 8.64 -14.61 -1.66
CA TYR A 73 7.92 -14.54 -0.39
C TYR A 73 8.49 -13.41 0.46
N ILE A 74 7.64 -12.48 0.85
CA ILE A 74 8.01 -11.34 1.69
C ILE A 74 7.78 -11.72 3.15
N ARG A 75 8.85 -11.79 3.95
CA ARG A 75 8.74 -11.98 5.41
C ARG A 75 8.63 -10.64 6.11
N SER A 76 9.44 -9.68 5.70
CA SER A 76 9.36 -8.30 6.20
C SER A 76 9.81 -7.28 5.16
N ILE A 77 9.37 -6.04 5.34
CA ILE A 77 9.76 -4.93 4.47
C ILE A 77 10.39 -3.87 5.35
N ASP A 78 11.64 -3.56 5.05
CA ASP A 78 12.37 -2.47 5.64
C ASP A 78 12.11 -1.22 4.80
N TYR A 79 11.20 -0.36 5.26
CA TYR A 79 10.74 0.77 4.46
C TYR A 79 11.70 1.96 4.47
N GLU A 80 12.61 2.03 5.44
CA GLU A 80 13.64 3.06 5.49
C GLU A 80 14.70 2.80 4.43
N SER A 81 15.19 1.56 4.37
CA SER A 81 16.17 1.13 3.36
C SER A 81 15.56 0.68 2.03
N GLN A 82 14.24 0.53 1.97
CA GLN A 82 13.49 -0.01 0.84
C GLN A 82 13.89 -1.46 0.44
N VAL A 83 14.13 -2.33 1.43
CA VAL A 83 14.59 -3.71 1.24
C VAL A 83 13.51 -4.73 1.63
N LEU A 84 13.30 -5.75 0.78
CA LEU A 84 12.50 -6.93 1.08
C LEU A 84 13.38 -7.99 1.76
N LYS A 85 12.90 -8.57 2.86
CA LYS A 85 13.57 -9.62 3.63
C LYS A 85 12.71 -10.88 3.71
#